data_AF-A0A9D8BNV1-F1
#
_entry.id   AF-A0A9D8BNV1-F1
#
_cell.length_a   1.000
_cell.length_b   1.000
_cell.length_c   1.000
_cell.angle_alpha   90.00
_cell.angle_beta   90.00
_cell.angle_gamma   90.00
#
_symmetry.space_group_name_H-M   'P 1'
#
loop_
_entity.id
_entity.type
_entity.pdbx_description
1 polymer ?
#
loop_
_entity_poly.entity_id
_entity_poly.type
_entity_poly.pdbx_seq_one_letter_code
_entity_poly.pdbx_strand_id
1 'polypeptide(L)'
;TAKRLNAKVVVFHAGRVQMPDRTVDLIKLYSVGKKDGPAYNKIKDSFIKERALKIQPHLEQILRSIDELERYATKCKVCLGLENRFYYREIPNYEEIGMILNKFKKSRLFYWHDVGHAQVMQELGFYNHIDFLNKYKDRLIGFHLHDLVGCRDHLAPSAGRFDFKILVPFIKKNTLKVIEAHSHASVGELIRAREYLEKIYNV
;
A
#
# COMPACT_ATOMS: atom_id res chain seq x y z
N THR A 1 -16.29 16.57 1.03
CA THR A 1 -16.97 15.46 1.76
C THR A 1 -16.32 15.11 3.08
N ALA A 2 -15.03 14.75 3.14
CA ALA A 2 -14.35 14.35 4.39
C ALA A 2 -14.57 15.32 5.58
N LYS A 3 -14.37 16.62 5.36
CA LYS A 3 -14.63 17.66 6.37
C LYS A 3 -16.08 17.64 6.89
N ARG A 4 -17.06 17.48 6.00
CA ARG A 4 -18.49 17.42 6.37
C ARG A 4 -18.82 16.20 7.24
N LEU A 5 -18.10 15.10 7.03
CA LEU A 5 -18.26 13.85 7.78
C LEU A 5 -17.34 13.78 9.03
N ASN A 6 -16.62 14.87 9.37
CA ASN A 6 -15.63 14.89 10.44
C ASN A 6 -14.56 13.79 10.34
N ALA A 7 -14.27 13.33 9.11
CA ALA A 7 -13.22 12.34 8.87
C ALA A 7 -11.85 12.95 9.16
N LYS A 8 -11.01 12.20 9.90
CA LYS A 8 -9.67 12.65 10.28
C LYS A 8 -8.63 12.45 9.19
N VAL A 9 -8.82 11.45 8.34
CA VAL A 9 -7.86 11.04 7.30
C VAL A 9 -8.60 10.80 5.98
N VAL A 10 -7.97 11.20 4.87
CA VAL A 10 -8.34 10.80 3.51
C VAL A 10 -7.19 10.00 2.94
N VAL A 11 -7.44 8.74 2.57
CA VAL A 11 -6.47 7.88 1.91
C VAL A 11 -6.61 8.06 0.39
N PHE A 12 -5.50 8.06 -0.34
CA PHE A 12 -5.52 8.21 -1.78
C PHE A 12 -4.43 7.39 -2.47
N HIS A 13 -4.73 6.99 -3.71
CA HIS A 13 -3.75 6.39 -4.62
C HIS A 13 -3.14 7.51 -5.46
N ALA A 14 -1.82 7.54 -5.59
CA ALA A 14 -1.14 8.63 -6.31
C ALA A 14 -1.08 8.43 -7.82
N GLY A 15 -1.89 7.52 -8.39
CA GLY A 15 -1.96 7.29 -9.82
C GLY A 15 -0.93 6.27 -10.33
N ARG A 16 -0.57 6.36 -11.61
CA ARG A 16 0.25 5.35 -12.30
C ARG A 16 1.04 5.95 -13.45
N VAL A 17 2.16 5.31 -13.76
CA VAL A 17 2.92 5.56 -14.98
C VAL A 17 2.13 5.03 -16.18
N GLN A 18 2.02 5.83 -17.24
CA GLN A 18 1.36 5.42 -18.48
C GLN A 18 2.25 4.41 -19.23
N MET A 19 2.02 3.13 -18.94
CA MET A 19 2.71 2.00 -19.56
C MET A 19 1.86 0.72 -19.42
N PRO A 20 2.10 -0.31 -20.27
CA PRO A 20 1.49 -1.62 -20.09
C PRO A 20 1.80 -2.17 -18.70
N ASP A 21 0.79 -2.75 -18.02
CA ASP A 21 1.06 -3.51 -16.81
C ASP A 21 1.58 -4.89 -17.16
N ARG A 22 2.56 -5.34 -16.38
CA ARG A 22 3.05 -6.72 -16.42
C ARG A 22 3.02 -7.38 -15.05
N THR A 23 2.43 -6.73 -14.04
CA THR A 23 2.29 -7.27 -12.69
C THR A 23 1.48 -8.57 -12.74
N VAL A 24 0.38 -8.58 -13.49
CA VAL A 24 -0.47 -9.77 -13.65
C VAL A 24 0.29 -10.94 -14.31
N ASP A 25 1.16 -10.66 -15.28
CA ASP A 25 1.95 -11.72 -15.94
C ASP A 25 3.01 -12.30 -15.00
N LEU A 26 3.63 -11.46 -14.16
CA LEU A 26 4.53 -11.92 -13.10
C LEU A 26 3.77 -12.75 -12.06
N ILE A 27 2.55 -12.35 -11.67
CA ILE A 27 1.69 -13.13 -10.77
C ILE A 27 1.35 -14.50 -11.37
N LYS A 28 1.04 -14.58 -12.67
CA LYS A 28 0.78 -15.87 -13.35
C LYS A 28 2.00 -16.79 -13.34
N LEU A 29 3.19 -16.24 -13.55
CA LEU A 29 4.43 -17.03 -13.48
C LEU A 29 4.75 -17.46 -12.04
N TYR A 30 4.54 -16.57 -11.07
CA TYR A 30 4.68 -16.88 -9.65
C TYR A 30 3.75 -18.04 -9.24
N SER A 31 2.47 -18.00 -9.63
CA SER A 31 1.47 -18.98 -9.20
C SER A 31 1.72 -20.40 -9.73
N VAL A 32 2.48 -20.54 -10.81
CA VAL A 32 2.91 -21.83 -11.37
C VAL A 32 4.36 -22.20 -11.01
N GLY A 33 4.94 -21.55 -10.00
CA GLY A 33 6.28 -21.86 -9.49
C GLY A 33 7.43 -21.44 -10.40
N LYS A 34 7.20 -20.53 -11.35
CA LYS A 34 8.20 -20.02 -12.30
C LYS A 34 8.80 -18.67 -11.91
N LYS A 35 8.64 -18.26 -10.64
CA LYS A 35 9.32 -17.09 -10.08
C LYS A 35 10.84 -17.23 -10.28
N ASP A 36 11.50 -16.12 -10.61
CA ASP A 36 12.95 -16.02 -10.82
C ASP A 36 13.51 -16.86 -12.00
N GLY A 37 12.63 -17.48 -12.80
CA GLY A 37 13.02 -18.15 -14.05
C GLY A 37 13.31 -17.17 -15.20
N PRO A 38 13.88 -17.63 -16.33
CA PRO A 38 14.30 -16.75 -17.43
C PRO A 38 13.19 -15.84 -17.98
N ALA A 39 11.97 -16.39 -18.15
CA ALA A 39 10.82 -15.61 -18.61
C ALA A 39 10.38 -14.55 -17.58
N TYR A 40 10.41 -14.90 -16.29
CA TYR A 40 10.06 -14.00 -15.19
C TYR A 40 11.03 -12.82 -15.12
N ASN A 41 12.33 -13.10 -15.10
CA ASN A 41 13.37 -12.06 -15.00
C ASN A 41 13.34 -11.14 -16.23
N LYS A 42 13.17 -11.70 -17.43
CA LYS A 42 13.04 -10.90 -18.66
C LYS A 42 11.87 -9.91 -18.57
N ILE A 43 10.70 -10.35 -18.10
CA ILE A 43 9.53 -9.48 -17.95
C ILE A 43 9.80 -8.42 -16.89
N LYS A 44 10.28 -8.83 -15.71
CA LYS A 44 10.55 -7.94 -14.58
C LYS A 44 11.58 -6.87 -14.90
N ASP A 45 12.72 -7.24 -15.49
CA ASP A 45 13.79 -6.31 -15.83
C ASP A 45 13.34 -5.30 -16.89
N SER A 46 12.61 -5.76 -17.91
CA SER A 46 12.05 -4.86 -18.92
C SER A 46 11.01 -3.92 -18.30
N PHE A 47 10.21 -4.39 -17.35
CA PHE A 47 9.18 -3.58 -16.68
C PHE A 47 9.81 -2.49 -15.81
N ILE A 48 10.84 -2.82 -15.04
CA ILE A 48 11.64 -1.88 -14.24
C ILE A 48 12.28 -0.82 -15.13
N LYS A 49 12.99 -1.23 -16.18
CA LYS A 49 13.66 -0.32 -17.12
C LYS A 49 12.67 0.63 -17.79
N GLU A 50 11.55 0.12 -18.29
CA GLU A 50 10.54 0.95 -18.94
C GLU A 50 9.91 1.96 -17.98
N ARG A 51 9.58 1.56 -16.74
CA ARG A 51 9.03 2.47 -15.73
C ARG A 51 10.03 3.57 -15.38
N ALA A 52 11.30 3.24 -15.19
CA ALA A 52 12.35 4.19 -14.87
C ALA A 52 12.52 5.29 -15.95
N LEU A 53 12.32 4.95 -17.23
CA LEU A 53 12.38 5.92 -18.33
C LEU A 53 11.17 6.88 -18.37
N LYS A 54 10.03 6.48 -17.80
CA LYS A 54 8.74 7.18 -17.95
C LYS A 54 8.25 7.86 -16.67
N ILE A 55 8.80 7.52 -15.51
CA ILE A 55 8.28 7.95 -14.20
C ILE A 55 8.34 9.46 -13.99
N GLN A 56 9.41 10.13 -14.41
CA GLN A 56 9.70 11.51 -14.04
C GLN A 56 8.53 12.50 -14.28
N PRO A 57 7.93 12.61 -15.48
CA PRO A 57 6.82 13.54 -15.70
C PRO A 57 5.55 13.19 -14.90
N HIS A 58 5.36 11.91 -14.53
CA HIS A 58 4.22 11.49 -13.71
C HIS A 58 4.45 11.87 -12.25
N LEU A 59 5.66 11.65 -11.74
CA LEU A 59 6.03 12.04 -10.39
C LEU A 59 5.91 13.55 -10.20
N GLU A 60 6.38 14.36 -11.15
CA GLU A 60 6.23 15.82 -11.11
C GLU A 60 4.78 16.27 -11.03
N GLN A 61 3.88 15.64 -11.81
CA GLN A 61 2.45 15.93 -11.76
C GLN A 61 1.85 15.60 -10.39
N ILE A 62 2.20 14.44 -9.83
CA ILE A 62 1.72 14.01 -8.51
C ILE A 62 2.20 14.97 -7.42
N LEU A 63 3.46 15.41 -7.49
CA LEU A 63 3.98 16.39 -6.54
C LEU A 63 3.21 17.72 -6.63
N ARG A 64 2.81 18.17 -7.84
CA ARG A 64 1.93 19.34 -7.99
C ARG A 64 0.54 19.11 -7.39
N SER A 65 -0.08 17.97 -7.68
CA SER A 65 -1.42 17.65 -7.16
C SER A 65 -1.42 17.51 -5.63
N ILE A 66 -0.40 16.89 -5.04
CA ILE A 66 -0.29 16.77 -3.59
C ILE A 66 -0.10 18.16 -2.95
N ASP A 67 0.68 19.06 -3.55
CA ASP A 67 0.84 20.42 -3.05
C ASP A 67 -0.50 21.19 -2.98
N GLU A 68 -1.34 21.05 -4.01
CA GLU A 68 -2.68 21.64 -4.03
C GLU A 68 -3.59 21.03 -2.96
N LEU A 69 -3.61 19.68 -2.87
CA LEU A 69 -4.44 18.96 -1.91
C LEU A 69 -4.03 19.25 -0.46
N GLU A 70 -2.73 19.32 -0.19
CA GLU A 70 -2.18 19.56 1.14
C GLU A 70 -2.59 20.93 1.69
N ARG A 71 -2.50 21.98 0.87
CA ARG A 71 -2.95 23.33 1.23
C ARG A 71 -4.41 23.36 1.67
N TYR A 72 -5.27 22.59 0.99
CA TYR A 72 -6.68 22.48 1.35
C TYR A 72 -6.91 21.60 2.59
N ALA A 73 -6.23 20.46 2.68
CA ALA A 73 -6.32 19.52 3.80
C ALA A 73 -5.89 20.17 5.12
N THR A 74 -4.84 21.00 5.09
CA THR A 74 -4.36 21.78 6.25
C THR A 74 -5.40 22.76 6.76
N LYS A 75 -6.06 23.53 5.87
CA LYS A 75 -7.19 24.39 6.26
C LYS A 75 -8.36 23.61 6.87
N CYS A 76 -8.58 22.39 6.39
CA CYS A 76 -9.63 21.52 6.88
C CYS A 76 -9.24 20.69 8.11
N LYS A 77 -7.98 20.78 8.57
CA LYS A 77 -7.40 19.93 9.64
C LYS A 77 -7.52 18.42 9.36
N VAL A 78 -7.59 18.04 8.09
CA VAL A 78 -7.64 16.64 7.62
C VAL A 78 -6.23 16.16 7.30
N CYS A 79 -5.89 14.92 7.65
CA CYS A 79 -4.65 14.29 7.23
C CYS A 79 -4.82 13.58 5.88
N LEU A 80 -3.75 13.52 5.10
CA LEU A 80 -3.70 12.77 3.84
C LEU A 80 -2.87 11.49 4.04
N GLY A 81 -3.42 10.34 3.68
CA GLY A 81 -2.74 9.04 3.73
C GLY A 81 -2.30 8.63 2.33
N LEU A 82 -0.98 8.61 2.11
CA LEU A 82 -0.35 8.13 0.88
C LEU A 82 -0.14 6.62 1.00
N GLU A 83 -0.81 5.86 0.13
CA GLU A 83 -0.82 4.41 0.20
C GLU A 83 0.19 3.74 -0.74
N ASN A 84 0.88 2.68 -0.28
CA ASN A 84 1.65 1.79 -1.17
C ASN A 84 0.76 0.97 -2.09
N ARG A 85 1.30 0.53 -3.23
CA ARG A 85 0.48 0.11 -4.37
C ARG A 85 0.67 -1.35 -4.78
N PHE A 86 -0.41 -1.94 -5.31
CA PHE A 86 -0.45 -3.34 -5.77
C PHE A 86 0.25 -3.56 -7.11
N TYR A 87 0.12 -2.62 -8.06
CA TYR A 87 0.72 -2.76 -9.38
C TYR A 87 2.06 -2.04 -9.43
N TYR A 88 3.10 -2.66 -9.99
CA TYR A 88 4.44 -2.04 -10.00
C TYR A 88 4.49 -0.73 -10.81
N ARG A 89 3.65 -0.57 -11.83
CA ARG A 89 3.51 0.70 -12.59
C ARG A 89 2.85 1.84 -11.80
N GLU A 90 2.21 1.54 -10.68
CA GLU A 90 1.54 2.55 -9.86
C GLU A 90 2.55 3.38 -9.08
N ILE A 91 2.07 4.52 -8.59
CA ILE A 91 2.84 5.47 -7.79
C ILE A 91 2.10 5.59 -6.45
N PRO A 92 2.83 5.59 -5.31
CA PRO A 92 4.27 5.49 -5.20
C PRO A 92 4.78 4.04 -5.10
N ASN A 93 6.02 3.82 -5.55
CA ASN A 93 6.82 2.68 -5.13
C ASN A 93 7.50 2.94 -3.77
N TYR A 94 8.32 2.00 -3.29
CA TYR A 94 9.04 2.13 -2.02
C TYR A 94 9.83 3.45 -1.94
N GLU A 95 10.73 3.72 -2.88
CA GLU A 95 11.59 4.90 -2.86
C GLU A 95 10.79 6.22 -2.96
N GLU A 96 9.78 6.24 -3.82
CA GLU A 96 8.93 7.40 -4.09
C GLU A 96 8.10 7.81 -2.86
N ILE A 97 7.67 6.86 -2.02
CA ILE A 97 7.03 7.19 -0.73
C ILE A 97 7.96 8.09 0.07
N GLY A 98 9.23 7.71 0.19
CA GLY A 98 10.23 8.49 0.92
C GLY A 98 10.44 9.88 0.33
N MET A 99 10.54 9.97 -1.00
CA MET A 99 10.70 11.25 -1.70
C MET A 99 9.52 12.19 -1.44
N ILE A 100 8.29 11.69 -1.58
CA ILE A 100 7.06 12.46 -1.40
C ILE A 100 6.93 12.90 0.07
N LEU A 101 7.07 11.98 1.03
CA LEU A 101 6.95 12.29 2.46
C LEU A 101 8.00 13.29 2.95
N ASN A 102 9.21 13.27 2.37
CA ASN A 102 10.27 14.22 2.69
C ASN A 102 9.98 15.61 2.12
N LYS A 103 9.52 15.70 0.85
CA LYS A 103 9.12 16.97 0.23
C LYS A 103 8.03 17.65 1.06
N PHE A 104 7.06 16.88 1.54
CA PHE A 104 5.94 17.36 2.34
C PHE A 104 6.12 17.08 3.84
N LYS A 105 7.34 17.11 4.37
CA LYS A 105 7.61 16.74 5.77
C LYS A 105 6.94 17.62 6.83
N LYS A 106 6.66 18.88 6.49
CA LYS A 106 5.99 19.86 7.38
C LYS A 106 4.47 19.87 7.22
N SER A 107 3.93 19.01 6.35
CA SER A 107 2.51 18.94 6.05
C SER A 107 1.76 17.91 6.89
N ARG A 108 0.44 17.83 6.67
CA ARG A 108 -0.43 16.74 7.18
C ARG A 108 -0.47 15.52 6.25
N LEU A 109 0.55 15.29 5.44
CA LEU A 109 0.71 14.06 4.65
C LEU A 109 1.36 12.97 5.50
N PHE A 110 0.89 11.73 5.38
CA PHE A 110 1.35 10.58 6.14
C PHE A 110 1.39 9.35 5.25
N TYR A 111 2.15 8.36 5.68
CA TYR A 111 2.14 7.03 5.09
C TYR A 111 0.90 6.25 5.55
N TRP A 112 0.22 5.62 4.60
CA TRP A 112 -0.82 4.63 4.84
C TRP A 112 -0.34 3.28 4.31
N HIS A 113 -0.34 2.25 5.14
CA HIS A 113 0.23 0.96 4.77
C HIS A 113 -0.88 -0.01 4.37
N ASP A 114 -0.90 -0.39 3.10
CA ASP A 114 -1.67 -1.55 2.66
C ASP A 114 -0.81 -2.81 2.78
N VAL A 115 -1.30 -3.75 3.60
CA VAL A 115 -0.62 -4.99 3.94
C VAL A 115 -0.49 -5.93 2.74
N GLY A 116 -1.57 -6.11 1.97
CA GLY A 116 -1.56 -7.05 0.86
C GLY A 116 -0.71 -6.53 -0.30
N HIS A 117 -0.78 -5.24 -0.60
CA HIS A 117 0.07 -4.61 -1.61
C HIS A 117 1.55 -4.78 -1.28
N ALA A 118 1.95 -4.52 -0.03
CA ALA A 118 3.34 -4.67 0.40
C ALA A 118 3.81 -6.13 0.31
N GLN A 119 2.95 -7.08 0.71
CA GLN A 119 3.28 -8.50 0.63
C GLN A 119 3.37 -8.98 -0.82
N VAL A 120 2.46 -8.57 -1.70
CA VAL A 120 2.50 -8.93 -3.14
C VAL A 120 3.78 -8.40 -3.78
N MET A 121 4.20 -7.17 -3.47
CA MET A 121 5.49 -6.65 -3.93
C MET A 121 6.67 -7.50 -3.46
N GLN A 122 6.61 -8.06 -2.25
CA GLN A 122 7.61 -8.98 -1.72
C GLN A 122 7.58 -10.35 -2.43
N GLU A 123 6.40 -10.93 -2.63
CA GLU A 123 6.25 -12.20 -3.36
C GLU A 123 6.76 -12.09 -4.81
N LEU A 124 6.58 -10.93 -5.44
CA LEU A 124 7.12 -10.63 -6.76
C LEU A 124 8.61 -10.19 -6.74
N GLY A 125 9.18 -10.04 -5.55
CA GLY A 125 10.58 -9.69 -5.30
C GLY A 125 10.95 -8.27 -5.72
N PHE A 126 10.01 -7.33 -5.77
CA PHE A 126 10.31 -5.93 -6.03
C PHE A 126 10.86 -5.22 -4.79
N TYR A 127 10.22 -5.44 -3.64
CA TYR A 127 10.53 -4.77 -2.39
C TYR A 127 10.25 -5.70 -1.21
N ASN A 128 11.01 -5.62 -0.12
CA ASN A 128 10.64 -6.35 1.09
C ASN A 128 9.53 -5.60 1.83
N HIS A 129 8.54 -6.33 2.32
CA HIS A 129 7.37 -5.78 3.01
C HIS A 129 7.79 -4.96 4.23
N ILE A 130 8.62 -5.56 5.10
CA ILE A 130 8.98 -4.96 6.39
C ILE A 130 9.80 -3.67 6.24
N ASP A 131 10.48 -3.48 5.10
CA ASP A 131 11.29 -2.30 4.84
C ASP A 131 10.43 -1.03 4.76
N PHE A 132 9.21 -1.09 4.21
CA PHE A 132 8.27 0.03 4.23
C PHE A 132 7.96 0.48 5.65
N LEU A 133 7.65 -0.47 6.53
CA LEU A 133 7.29 -0.19 7.92
C LEU A 133 8.48 0.34 8.69
N ASN A 134 9.64 -0.30 8.59
CA ASN A 134 10.87 0.16 9.23
C ASN A 134 11.25 1.58 8.80
N LYS A 135 11.15 1.88 7.50
CA LYS A 135 11.53 3.17 6.93
C LYS A 135 10.54 4.28 7.24
N TYR A 136 9.24 3.99 7.23
CA TYR A 136 8.19 5.01 7.26
C TYR A 136 7.33 5.02 8.54
N LYS A 137 7.65 4.21 9.56
CA LYS A 137 6.94 4.13 10.86
C LYS A 137 6.69 5.46 11.58
N ASP A 138 7.57 6.45 11.39
CA ASP A 138 7.42 7.76 12.04
C ASP A 138 6.37 8.64 11.38
N ARG A 139 6.00 8.30 10.14
CA ARG A 139 4.96 8.98 9.36
C ARG A 139 3.78 8.06 9.07
N LEU A 140 3.72 6.87 9.66
CA LEU A 140 2.62 5.92 9.51
C LEU A 140 1.40 6.39 10.31
N ILE A 141 0.25 6.55 9.64
CA ILE A 141 -1.01 6.98 10.28
C ILE A 141 -2.09 5.89 10.30
N GLY A 142 -2.00 4.89 9.43
CA GLY A 142 -2.99 3.82 9.39
C GLY A 142 -2.65 2.68 8.44
N PHE A 143 -3.52 1.68 8.48
CA PHE A 143 -3.41 0.44 7.72
C PHE A 143 -4.70 0.11 6.98
N HIS A 144 -4.55 -0.42 5.77
CA HIS A 144 -5.52 -1.36 5.20
C HIS A 144 -5.08 -2.78 5.52
N LEU A 145 -5.97 -3.50 6.20
CA LEU A 145 -5.75 -4.85 6.72
C LEU A 145 -6.59 -5.82 5.90
N HIS A 146 -5.90 -6.63 5.12
CA HIS A 146 -6.46 -7.79 4.44
C HIS A 146 -5.40 -8.87 4.34
N ASP A 147 -5.88 -10.09 4.22
CA ASP A 147 -5.07 -11.30 4.14
C ASP A 147 -4.90 -11.74 2.69
N LEU A 148 -4.00 -12.69 2.49
CA LEU A 148 -3.62 -13.16 1.17
C LEU A 148 -3.08 -14.59 1.20
N VAL A 149 -3.14 -15.23 0.03
CA VAL A 149 -2.42 -16.49 -0.25
C VAL A 149 -1.63 -16.31 -1.53
N GLY A 150 -0.31 -16.30 -1.44
CA GLY A 150 0.56 -15.95 -2.57
C GLY A 150 0.29 -14.52 -3.02
N CYS A 151 -0.11 -14.34 -4.28
CA CYS A 151 -0.46 -13.02 -4.83
C CYS A 151 -1.99 -12.76 -4.92
N ARG A 152 -2.82 -13.63 -4.34
CA ARG A 152 -4.26 -13.40 -4.21
C ARG A 152 -4.52 -12.69 -2.89
N ASP A 153 -4.73 -11.38 -2.94
CA ASP A 153 -4.95 -10.52 -1.77
C ASP A 153 -6.43 -10.23 -1.53
N HIS A 154 -6.73 -9.29 -0.62
CA HIS A 154 -8.06 -8.86 -0.21
C HIS A 154 -8.94 -9.96 0.41
N LEU A 155 -8.33 -11.02 0.95
CA LEU A 155 -9.05 -11.96 1.81
C LEU A 155 -9.32 -11.30 3.16
N ALA A 156 -10.38 -11.70 3.85
CA ALA A 156 -10.59 -11.24 5.21
C ALA A 156 -9.40 -11.66 6.10
N PRO A 157 -8.89 -10.81 7.00
CA PRO A 157 -7.90 -11.19 8.01
C PRO A 157 -8.27 -12.54 8.66
N SER A 158 -7.31 -13.46 8.78
CA SER A 158 -7.46 -14.87 9.21
C SER A 158 -7.93 -15.88 8.14
N ALA A 159 -8.32 -15.42 6.95
CA ALA A 159 -8.71 -16.31 5.84
C ALA A 159 -7.55 -16.61 4.87
N GLY A 160 -6.38 -16.00 5.06
CA GLY A 160 -5.18 -16.24 4.27
C GLY A 160 -4.03 -16.82 5.10
N ARG A 161 -2.81 -16.38 4.81
CA ARG A 161 -1.58 -16.89 5.43
C ARG A 161 -0.64 -15.79 5.93
N PHE A 162 -1.07 -14.53 5.91
CA PHE A 162 -0.24 -13.43 6.39
C PHE A 162 -0.15 -13.44 7.93
N ASP A 163 1.08 -13.36 8.46
CA ASP A 163 1.28 -13.23 9.91
C ASP A 163 1.12 -11.77 10.37
N PHE A 164 -0.09 -11.42 10.81
CA PHE A 164 -0.41 -10.08 11.29
C PHE A 164 0.38 -9.65 12.54
N LYS A 165 1.05 -10.57 13.26
CA LYS A 165 1.89 -10.23 14.42
C LYS A 165 3.07 -9.37 14.03
N ILE A 166 3.55 -9.45 12.78
CA ILE A 166 4.69 -8.63 12.32
C ILE A 166 4.37 -7.13 12.33
N LEU A 167 3.08 -6.76 12.33
CA LEU A 167 2.62 -5.36 12.35
C LEU A 167 2.56 -4.78 13.76
N VAL A 168 2.55 -5.62 14.81
CA VAL A 168 2.41 -5.19 16.22
C VAL A 168 3.40 -4.09 16.61
N PRO A 169 4.70 -4.15 16.26
CA PRO A 169 5.66 -3.11 16.64
C PRO A 169 5.38 -1.72 16.04
N PHE A 170 4.56 -1.66 14.99
CA PHE A 170 4.27 -0.43 14.24
C PHE A 170 2.90 0.16 14.58
N ILE A 171 2.07 -0.56 15.33
CA ILE A 171 0.74 -0.11 15.75
C ILE A 171 0.87 0.73 17.01
N LYS A 172 0.56 2.02 16.88
CA LYS A 172 0.50 3.00 17.97
C LYS A 172 -0.96 3.25 18.36
N LYS A 173 -1.18 3.89 19.51
CA LYS A 173 -2.53 4.23 20.03
C LYS A 173 -3.44 4.92 19.00
N ASN A 174 -2.87 5.78 18.15
CA ASN A 174 -3.63 6.56 17.16
C ASN A 174 -3.54 6.00 15.74
N THR A 175 -2.94 4.83 15.55
CA THR A 175 -2.85 4.19 14.23
C THR A 175 -4.22 3.64 13.84
N LEU A 176 -4.76 4.13 12.72
CA LEU A 176 -6.04 3.66 12.19
C LEU A 176 -5.89 2.27 11.57
N LYS A 177 -6.90 1.43 11.73
CA LYS A 177 -6.93 0.05 11.26
C LYS A 177 -8.25 -0.14 10.53
N VAL A 178 -8.18 -0.38 9.23
CA VAL A 178 -9.37 -0.55 8.38
C VAL A 178 -9.26 -1.91 7.72
N ILE A 179 -10.29 -2.75 7.87
CA ILE A 179 -10.35 -4.02 7.15
C ILE A 179 -10.79 -3.74 5.72
N GLU A 180 -9.97 -4.11 4.74
CA GLU A 180 -10.25 -3.91 3.30
C GLU A 180 -10.36 -5.27 2.60
N ALA A 181 -11.34 -6.08 3.00
CA ALA A 181 -11.63 -7.32 2.32
C ALA A 181 -12.51 -7.08 1.08
N HIS A 182 -12.32 -7.87 0.02
CA HIS A 182 -13.18 -7.81 -1.17
C HIS A 182 -14.63 -8.21 -0.86
N SER A 183 -15.56 -7.82 -1.73
CA SER A 183 -17.01 -8.02 -1.58
C SER A 183 -17.46 -9.47 -1.43
N HIS A 184 -16.60 -10.44 -1.74
CA HIS A 184 -16.86 -11.86 -1.53
C HIS A 184 -16.72 -12.31 -0.07
N ALA A 185 -16.13 -11.48 0.79
CA ALA A 185 -16.08 -11.76 2.22
C ALA A 185 -17.48 -11.74 2.83
N SER A 186 -17.88 -12.87 3.41
CA SER A 186 -19.13 -13.00 4.15
C SER A 186 -19.09 -12.19 5.45
N VAL A 187 -20.27 -11.86 5.97
CA VAL A 187 -20.41 -11.20 7.29
C VAL A 187 -19.69 -11.99 8.38
N GLY A 188 -19.81 -13.31 8.36
CA GLY A 188 -19.14 -14.18 9.34
C GLY A 188 -17.61 -14.12 9.24
N GLU A 189 -17.05 -14.00 8.03
CA GLU A 189 -15.61 -13.80 7.85
C GLU A 189 -15.14 -12.45 8.37
N LEU A 190 -15.91 -11.38 8.15
CA LEU A 190 -15.57 -10.04 8.65
C LEU A 190 -15.62 -9.97 10.18
N ILE A 191 -16.59 -10.64 10.82
CA ILE A 191 -16.66 -10.74 12.29
C ILE A 191 -15.43 -11.47 12.82
N ARG A 192 -15.10 -12.64 12.27
CA ARG A 192 -13.90 -13.40 12.68
C ARG A 192 -12.61 -12.62 12.44
N ALA A 193 -12.52 -11.89 11.33
CA ALA A 193 -11.39 -11.03 11.03
C ALA A 193 -11.20 -9.94 12.08
N ARG A 194 -12.29 -9.25 12.47
CA ARG A 194 -12.25 -8.25 13.54
C ARG A 194 -11.78 -8.87 14.85
N GLU A 195 -12.40 -9.95 15.29
CA GLU A 195 -12.06 -10.63 16.56
C GLU A 195 -10.61 -11.12 16.58
N TYR A 196 -10.14 -11.67 15.47
CA TYR A 196 -8.74 -12.09 15.29
C TYR A 196 -7.77 -10.91 15.45
N LEU A 197 -8.05 -9.78 14.81
CA LEU A 197 -7.19 -8.59 14.88
C LEU A 197 -7.23 -7.91 16.25
N GLU A 198 -8.40 -7.82 16.89
CA GLU A 198 -8.57 -7.32 18.27
C GLU A 198 -7.71 -8.13 19.24
N LYS A 199 -7.74 -9.46 19.11
CA LYS A 199 -6.91 -10.38 19.91
C LYS A 199 -5.40 -10.18 19.69
N ILE A 200 -4.95 -9.92 18.47
CA ILE A 200 -3.51 -9.76 18.17
C ILE A 200 -3.01 -8.39 18.61
N TYR A 201 -3.82 -7.35 18.44
CA TYR A 201 -3.41 -5.98 18.67
C TYR A 201 -3.75 -5.47 20.07
N ASN A 202 -4.36 -6.30 20.92
CA ASN A 202 -4.81 -5.95 22.26
C ASN A 202 -5.64 -4.66 22.27
N VAL A 203 -6.58 -4.55 21.32
CA VAL A 203 -7.52 -3.43 21.17
C VAL A 203 -8.95 -3.91 21.17
#